data_AF-A0A2A2KNE4-F1
#
_entry.id   AF-A0A2A2KNE4-F1
#
_cell.length_a   1.000
_cell.length_b   1.000
_cell.length_c   1.000
_cell.angle_alpha   90.00
_cell.angle_beta   90.00
_cell.angle_gamma   90.00
#
_symmetry.space_group_name_H-M   'P 1'
#
loop_
_entity.id
_entity.type
_entity.pdbx_description
1 polymer ?
#
loop_
_entity_poly.entity_id
_entity_poly.type
_entity_poly.pdbx_seq_one_letter_code
_entity_poly.pdbx_strand_id
1 'polypeptide(L)'
;MTRKILLISLVVLSIIVYSEQCAQCGICGPACGPPPTPAPTCACAKSYGCGQYGCFRMRGSKTYSPYRSRARVVPGGVEADREILRERLNEKAGTETFVTDDASEVSELVSDPLMGVSETVARTNRGEAPVDPNKAFYNCCLDRQLPDACLSKCNFAAFTKESLTAMYFRQDPCPLDTLKEMQFCAAQGRDHTECCVRNGVTTTLAGDKCLLFCDQRIGRTTQLDLTFVPCFDRFENVKACFWHDLTRFYRK
;
A
#
# COMPACT_ATOMS: atom_id res chain seq x y z
N MET A 1 -3.74 -8.58 66.04
CA MET A 1 -2.86 -8.41 64.86
C MET A 1 -3.63 -8.41 63.54
N THR A 2 -4.66 -9.23 63.38
CA THR A 2 -5.50 -9.35 62.16
C THR A 2 -6.14 -8.04 61.67
N ARG A 3 -6.66 -7.20 62.57
CA ARG A 3 -7.30 -5.92 62.19
C ARG A 3 -6.34 -4.88 61.58
N LYS A 4 -5.05 -4.91 61.97
CA LYS A 4 -4.01 -4.04 61.37
C LYS A 4 -3.60 -4.53 59.98
N ILE A 5 -3.54 -5.84 59.78
CA ILE A 5 -3.22 -6.46 58.49
C ILE A 5 -4.34 -6.20 57.47
N LEU A 6 -5.61 -6.25 57.89
CA LEU A 6 -6.75 -5.98 57.02
C LEU A 6 -6.78 -4.51 56.55
N LEU A 7 -6.45 -3.56 57.44
CA LEU A 7 -6.39 -2.14 57.09
C LEU A 7 -5.24 -1.85 56.12
N ILE A 8 -4.07 -2.45 56.30
CA ILE A 8 -2.93 -2.30 55.38
C ILE A 8 -3.28 -2.91 54.01
N SER A 9 -3.94 -4.07 53.98
CA SER A 9 -4.36 -4.70 52.72
C SER A 9 -5.39 -3.86 51.96
N LEU A 10 -6.37 -3.25 52.64
CA LEU A 10 -7.36 -2.35 52.02
C LEU A 10 -6.71 -1.07 51.47
N VAL A 11 -5.74 -0.50 52.20
CA VAL A 11 -5.00 0.69 51.74
C VAL A 11 -4.15 0.36 50.51
N VAL A 12 -3.44 -0.79 50.50
CA VAL A 12 -2.64 -1.23 49.35
C VAL A 12 -3.51 -1.53 48.13
N LEU A 13 -4.66 -2.19 48.31
CA LEU A 13 -5.62 -2.43 47.23
C LEU A 13 -6.20 -1.12 46.65
N SER A 14 -6.46 -0.12 47.49
CA SER A 14 -6.93 1.18 47.00
C SER A 14 -5.85 1.91 46.18
N ILE A 15 -4.57 1.86 46.57
CA ILE A 15 -3.47 2.50 45.84
C ILE A 15 -3.27 1.88 44.45
N ILE A 16 -3.44 0.55 44.31
CA ILE A 16 -3.30 -0.16 43.03
C ILE A 16 -4.44 0.20 42.05
N VAL A 17 -5.66 0.43 42.55
CA VAL A 17 -6.81 0.81 41.70
C VAL A 17 -6.68 2.24 41.15
N TYR A 18 -5.98 3.14 41.85
CA TYR A 18 -5.75 4.51 41.36
C TYR A 18 -4.58 4.64 40.37
N SER A 19 -3.76 3.60 40.16
CA SER A 19 -2.62 3.66 39.23
C SER A 19 -2.95 3.38 37.75
N GLU A 20 -4.17 2.96 37.42
CA GLU A 20 -4.59 2.59 36.05
C GLU A 20 -4.83 3.78 35.09
N GLN A 21 -4.37 5.00 35.41
CA GLN A 21 -4.60 6.18 34.54
C GLN A 21 -3.35 7.00 34.18
N CYS A 22 -2.16 6.57 34.60
CA CYS A 22 -0.92 7.24 34.23
C CYS A 22 -0.05 6.31 33.38
N ALA A 23 -0.37 6.21 32.08
CA ALA A 23 0.65 5.81 31.11
C ALA A 23 1.75 6.90 31.08
N GLN A 24 2.97 6.49 30.74
CA GLN A 24 4.25 7.19 30.90
C GLN A 24 4.40 8.52 30.11
N CYS A 25 3.30 9.11 29.65
CA CYS A 25 3.22 10.39 28.92
C CYS A 25 2.58 11.53 29.73
N GLY A 26 2.19 11.33 31.00
CA GLY A 26 1.83 12.43 31.91
C GLY A 26 0.50 13.15 31.63
N ILE A 27 -0.43 12.56 30.89
CA ILE A 27 -1.78 13.12 30.67
C ILE A 27 -2.83 12.04 30.95
N CYS A 28 -3.77 12.35 31.85
CA CYS A 28 -4.88 11.48 32.23
C CYS A 28 -6.13 11.86 31.40
N GLY A 29 -6.64 10.94 30.58
CA GLY A 29 -7.92 11.15 29.85
C GLY A 29 -8.21 10.08 28.79
N PRO A 30 -9.49 9.80 28.46
CA PRO A 30 -9.92 8.67 27.64
C PRO A 30 -9.75 8.85 26.12
N ALA A 31 -8.88 9.76 25.66
CA ALA A 31 -8.76 10.11 24.25
C ALA A 31 -7.31 10.35 23.83
N CYS A 32 -6.48 9.31 23.95
CA CYS A 32 -5.12 9.32 23.39
C CYS A 32 -5.12 8.57 22.05
N GLY A 33 -5.64 9.20 21.01
CA GLY A 33 -5.22 8.87 19.65
C GLY A 33 -3.81 9.44 19.43
N PRO A 34 -2.91 8.78 18.68
CA PRO A 34 -1.63 9.38 18.33
C PRO A 34 -1.87 10.73 17.63
N PRO A 35 -1.10 11.79 17.95
CA PRO A 35 -1.25 13.07 17.28
C PRO A 35 -1.04 12.88 15.77
N PRO A 36 -1.82 13.57 14.92
CA PRO A 36 -1.58 13.54 13.48
C PRO A 36 -0.14 13.98 13.23
N THR A 37 0.61 13.17 12.49
CA THR A 37 1.98 13.52 12.07
C THR A 37 1.92 14.83 11.30
N PRO A 38 2.76 15.82 11.62
CA PRO A 38 2.75 17.10 10.91
C PRO A 38 2.97 16.85 9.42
N ALA A 39 2.10 17.44 8.58
CA ALA A 39 2.26 17.34 7.14
C ALA A 39 3.61 17.97 6.75
N PRO A 40 4.40 17.32 5.88
CA PRO A 40 5.71 17.84 5.49
C PRO A 40 5.57 19.17 4.73
N THR A 41 6.39 20.17 5.08
CA THR A 41 6.52 21.39 4.28
C THR A 41 7.28 21.08 2.99
N CYS A 42 6.55 20.92 1.89
CA CYS A 42 7.12 20.45 0.63
C CYS A 42 7.79 21.57 -0.18
N ALA A 43 9.13 21.58 -0.22
CA ALA A 43 9.93 22.31 -1.19
C ALA A 43 10.59 21.31 -2.17
N CYS A 44 9.77 20.69 -3.03
CA CYS A 44 10.21 19.60 -3.90
C CYS A 44 10.85 20.12 -5.20
N ALA A 45 11.82 19.37 -5.73
CA ALA A 45 12.44 19.68 -7.02
C ALA A 45 11.43 19.53 -8.18
N LYS A 46 11.74 20.13 -9.34
CA LYS A 46 10.95 19.93 -10.57
C LYS A 46 10.89 18.42 -10.88
N SER A 47 9.70 17.90 -11.24
CA SER A 47 9.34 16.49 -11.43
C SER A 47 8.99 15.65 -10.18
N TYR A 48 8.94 16.28 -9.00
CA TYR A 48 8.46 15.66 -7.76
C TYR A 48 7.11 16.26 -7.34
N GLY A 49 6.25 15.41 -6.78
CA GLY A 49 4.98 15.79 -6.15
C GLY A 49 5.13 15.86 -4.63
N CYS A 50 4.17 16.51 -3.97
CA CYS A 50 4.07 16.53 -2.52
C CYS A 50 2.99 15.54 -2.07
N GLY A 51 3.37 14.58 -1.23
CA GLY A 51 2.48 13.56 -0.68
C GLY A 51 2.56 13.52 0.85
N GLN A 52 1.93 12.49 1.44
CA GLN A 52 1.86 12.33 2.89
C GLN A 52 3.25 12.17 3.53
N TYR A 53 4.18 11.53 2.83
CA TYR A 53 5.53 11.22 3.31
C TYR A 53 6.61 12.18 2.80
N GLY A 54 6.21 13.30 2.19
CA GLY A 54 7.09 14.32 1.65
C GLY A 54 7.14 14.29 0.13
N CYS A 55 8.31 14.58 -0.43
CA CYS A 55 8.50 14.63 -1.87
C CYS A 55 8.58 13.22 -2.45
N PHE A 56 7.76 12.95 -3.47
CA PHE A 56 7.78 11.69 -4.20
C PHE A 56 7.96 11.93 -5.69
N ARG A 57 8.54 10.96 -6.39
CA ARG A 57 8.76 11.07 -7.83
C ARG A 57 7.43 10.94 -8.56
N MET A 58 7.07 11.95 -9.35
CA MET A 58 5.92 11.84 -10.24
C MET A 58 6.26 10.81 -11.32
N ARG A 59 5.37 9.84 -11.55
CA ARG A 59 5.46 9.05 -12.77
C ARG A 59 5.32 10.03 -13.93
N GLY A 60 6.26 9.97 -14.87
CA GLY A 60 6.04 10.58 -16.17
C GLY A 60 4.76 9.97 -16.70
N SER A 61 3.70 10.77 -16.80
CA SER A 61 2.45 10.27 -17.34
C SER A 61 2.77 9.85 -18.78
N LYS A 62 2.88 8.55 -19.02
CA LYS A 62 2.30 8.05 -20.24
C LYS A 62 0.81 8.26 -20.05
N THR A 63 0.36 9.50 -20.25
CA THR A 63 -1.01 9.74 -20.64
C THR A 63 -1.11 9.00 -21.95
N TYR A 64 -1.48 7.73 -21.89
CA TYR A 64 -2.10 7.06 -23.01
C TYR A 64 -3.44 7.78 -23.17
N SER A 65 -3.40 8.96 -23.79
CA SER A 65 -4.51 9.42 -24.57
C SER A 65 -4.45 8.57 -25.83
N PRO A 66 -5.44 7.71 -26.10
CA PRO A 66 -5.49 6.95 -27.36
C PRO A 66 -5.60 7.88 -28.58
N TYR A 67 -5.75 9.20 -28.37
CA TYR A 67 -5.88 10.19 -29.42
C TYR A 67 -4.85 11.31 -29.31
N ARG A 68 -3.59 10.99 -29.60
CA ARG A 68 -2.67 12.01 -30.10
C ARG A 68 -1.62 11.39 -31.02
N SER A 69 -2.07 10.99 -32.20
CA SER A 69 -1.17 10.73 -33.32
C SER A 69 -0.39 12.01 -33.62
N ARG A 70 0.94 11.90 -33.60
CA ARG A 70 1.85 12.92 -34.14
C ARG A 70 1.51 13.13 -35.62
N ALA A 71 0.78 14.18 -35.94
CA ALA A 71 0.62 14.61 -37.32
C ALA A 71 1.89 15.34 -37.76
N ARG A 72 2.60 14.74 -38.72
CA ARG A 72 3.62 15.41 -39.52
C ARG A 72 2.87 16.39 -40.42
N VAL A 73 3.11 17.69 -40.28
CA VAL A 73 2.47 18.73 -41.10
C VAL A 73 2.84 18.49 -42.57
N VAL A 74 1.86 18.08 -43.38
CA VAL A 74 1.94 18.09 -44.84
C VAL A 74 1.18 19.34 -45.31
N PRO A 75 1.79 20.27 -46.05
CA PRO A 75 1.10 21.46 -46.53
C PRO A 75 0.10 21.07 -47.64
N GLY A 76 -1.18 21.38 -47.45
CA GLY A 76 -2.23 21.22 -48.47
C GLY A 76 -3.50 20.43 -48.06
N GLY A 77 -3.60 19.95 -46.81
CA GLY A 77 -4.67 19.02 -46.39
C GLY A 77 -5.99 19.61 -45.87
N VAL A 78 -6.19 20.93 -45.89
CA VAL A 78 -7.36 21.56 -45.23
C VAL A 78 -8.67 21.26 -45.97
N GLU A 79 -8.63 21.12 -47.30
CA GLU A 79 -9.83 20.83 -48.11
C GLU A 79 -10.29 19.37 -47.97
N ALA A 80 -9.34 18.42 -47.90
CA ALA A 80 -9.65 16.98 -47.77
C ALA A 80 -10.18 16.62 -46.38
N ASP A 81 -9.66 17.24 -45.32
CA ASP A 81 -10.13 17.01 -43.95
C ASP A 81 -11.58 17.49 -43.73
N ARG A 82 -12.03 18.51 -44.49
CA ARG A 82 -13.39 19.04 -44.39
C ARG A 82 -14.44 18.13 -45.03
N GLU A 83 -14.06 17.38 -46.05
CA GLU A 83 -14.93 16.40 -46.73
C GLU A 83 -15.13 15.16 -45.84
N ILE A 84 -14.05 14.63 -45.27
CA ILE A 84 -14.06 13.47 -44.36
C ILE A 84 -14.87 13.77 -43.09
N LEU A 85 -14.80 15.01 -42.58
CA LEU A 85 -15.60 15.41 -41.42
C LEU A 85 -17.10 15.49 -41.75
N ARG A 86 -17.46 15.90 -42.97
CA ARG A 86 -18.86 15.93 -43.43
C ARG A 86 -19.43 14.52 -43.60
N GLU A 87 -18.66 13.60 -44.18
CA GLU A 87 -19.07 12.20 -44.31
C GLU A 87 -19.35 11.56 -42.94
N ARG A 88 -18.47 11.77 -41.95
CA ARG A 88 -18.64 11.22 -40.60
C ARG A 88 -19.79 11.84 -39.80
N LEU A 89 -20.16 13.08 -40.08
CA LEU A 89 -21.33 13.72 -39.46
C LEU A 89 -22.64 13.21 -40.08
N ASN A 90 -22.63 12.90 -41.38
CA ASN A 90 -23.79 12.31 -42.06
C ASN A 90 -24.00 10.83 -41.68
N GLU A 91 -22.94 10.06 -41.45
CA GLU A 91 -23.06 8.67 -40.95
C GLU A 91 -23.65 8.59 -39.54
N LYS A 92 -23.41 9.61 -38.68
CA LYS A 92 -23.97 9.66 -37.32
C LYS A 92 -25.42 10.13 -37.25
N ALA A 93 -25.97 10.69 -38.32
CA ALA A 93 -27.34 11.19 -38.36
C ALA A 93 -28.37 10.14 -38.83
N GLY A 94 -27.93 8.94 -39.25
CA GLY A 94 -28.77 7.95 -39.94
C GLY A 94 -29.14 6.67 -39.18
N THR A 95 -28.63 6.44 -37.96
CA THR A 95 -28.80 5.13 -37.30
C THR A 95 -29.23 5.27 -35.85
N GLU A 96 -30.49 5.66 -35.65
CA GLU A 96 -31.25 5.31 -34.45
C GLU A 96 -32.10 4.07 -34.75
N THR A 97 -31.61 2.86 -34.43
CA THR A 97 -32.49 1.74 -34.03
C THR A 97 -31.73 0.68 -33.21
N PHE A 98 -32.26 0.46 -32.01
CA PHE A 98 -32.04 -0.53 -30.96
C PHE A 98 -31.87 -2.00 -31.40
N VAL A 99 -30.88 -2.72 -30.84
CA VAL A 99 -30.96 -4.14 -30.42
C VAL A 99 -30.10 -4.34 -29.17
N THR A 100 -30.74 -4.81 -28.10
CA THR A 100 -30.18 -5.34 -26.83
C THR A 100 -29.61 -6.74 -27.00
N ASP A 101 -28.73 -7.14 -26.06
CA ASP A 101 -28.16 -8.49 -25.76
C ASP A 101 -26.62 -8.42 -25.87
N ASP A 102 -25.81 -8.31 -24.82
CA ASP A 102 -25.80 -9.00 -23.52
C ASP A 102 -25.27 -8.04 -22.43
N ALA A 103 -26.10 -7.79 -21.43
CA ALA A 103 -25.83 -6.88 -20.32
C ALA A 103 -25.33 -7.65 -19.08
N SER A 104 -24.15 -8.28 -19.18
CA SER A 104 -23.55 -9.00 -18.04
C SER A 104 -22.08 -8.68 -17.71
N GLU A 105 -21.30 -7.99 -18.56
CA GLU A 105 -19.85 -7.78 -18.29
C GLU A 105 -19.39 -6.32 -18.06
N VAL A 106 -20.30 -5.34 -17.96
CA VAL A 106 -19.91 -3.91 -17.83
C VAL A 106 -20.32 -3.28 -16.49
N SER A 107 -20.73 -4.09 -15.50
CA SER A 107 -21.12 -3.60 -14.16
C SER A 107 -20.09 -3.83 -13.05
N GLU A 108 -19.02 -4.61 -13.26
CA GLU A 108 -18.02 -4.89 -12.21
C GLU A 108 -16.84 -3.91 -12.16
N LEU A 109 -16.75 -2.94 -13.09
CA LEU A 109 -15.57 -2.09 -13.25
C LEU A 109 -15.55 -0.82 -12.37
N VAL A 110 -16.47 -0.64 -11.43
CA VAL A 110 -16.55 0.60 -10.60
C VAL A 110 -16.56 0.35 -9.09
N SER A 111 -16.22 -0.85 -8.63
CA SER A 111 -16.09 -1.11 -7.19
C SER A 111 -14.95 -2.06 -6.84
N ASP A 112 -13.84 -2.02 -7.58
CA ASP A 112 -12.59 -2.60 -7.08
C ASP A 112 -11.93 -1.57 -6.14
N PRO A 113 -11.96 -1.77 -4.81
CA PRO A 113 -11.33 -0.84 -3.86
C PRO A 113 -9.83 -0.69 -4.11
N LEU A 114 -9.22 -1.64 -4.83
CA LEU A 114 -7.81 -1.68 -5.15
C LEU A 114 -7.41 -0.67 -6.24
N MET A 115 -8.30 -0.30 -7.17
CA MET A 115 -8.01 0.74 -8.17
C MET A 115 -7.78 2.11 -7.52
N GLY A 116 -8.48 2.41 -6.42
CA GLY A 116 -8.27 3.65 -5.65
C GLY A 116 -6.99 3.63 -4.80
N VAL A 117 -6.37 2.46 -4.61
CA VAL A 117 -5.24 2.25 -3.70
C VAL A 117 -3.93 2.05 -4.47
N SER A 118 -3.94 1.28 -5.57
CA SER A 118 -2.85 1.13 -6.53
C SER A 118 -3.35 0.48 -7.83
N GLU A 119 -3.29 1.23 -8.93
CA GLU A 119 -3.64 0.74 -10.27
C GLU A 119 -2.75 -0.45 -10.68
N THR A 120 -1.45 -0.41 -10.34
CA THR A 120 -0.55 -1.50 -10.73
C THR A 120 -0.82 -2.81 -10.01
N VAL A 121 -1.27 -2.77 -8.75
CA VAL A 121 -1.71 -3.97 -8.03
C VAL A 121 -2.98 -4.53 -8.65
N ALA A 122 -3.98 -3.68 -8.95
CA ALA A 122 -5.22 -4.13 -9.61
C ALA A 122 -4.93 -4.84 -10.94
N ARG A 123 -4.02 -4.30 -11.75
CA ARG A 123 -3.59 -4.92 -13.02
C ARG A 123 -2.86 -6.24 -12.83
N THR A 124 -1.96 -6.32 -11.85
CA THR A 124 -1.26 -7.57 -11.51
C THR A 124 -2.26 -8.66 -11.13
N ASN A 125 -3.27 -8.32 -10.33
CA ASN A 125 -4.26 -9.27 -9.83
C ASN A 125 -5.21 -9.79 -10.94
N ARG A 126 -5.41 -9.03 -12.02
CA ARG A 126 -6.16 -9.49 -13.21
C ARG A 126 -5.41 -10.53 -14.04
N GLY A 127 -4.10 -10.70 -13.81
CA GLY A 127 -3.33 -11.74 -14.47
C GLY A 127 -3.03 -11.52 -15.95
N GLU A 128 -3.07 -10.28 -16.42
CA GLU A 128 -2.94 -9.92 -17.83
C GLU A 128 -1.63 -10.39 -18.49
N ALA A 129 -0.52 -10.43 -17.75
CA ALA A 129 0.79 -10.89 -18.26
C ALA A 129 1.76 -11.23 -17.14
N PRO A 130 2.75 -12.13 -17.36
CA PRO A 130 3.85 -12.38 -16.44
C PRO A 130 4.52 -11.08 -15.98
N VAL A 131 4.55 -10.86 -14.66
CA VAL A 131 5.27 -9.73 -14.07
C VAL A 131 6.51 -10.17 -13.33
N ASP A 132 7.57 -9.39 -13.51
CA ASP A 132 8.73 -9.43 -12.63
C ASP A 132 8.31 -8.94 -11.22
N PRO A 133 8.54 -9.73 -10.15
CA PRO A 133 8.05 -9.37 -8.82
C PRO A 133 8.66 -8.07 -8.27
N ASN A 134 9.93 -7.80 -8.57
CA ASN A 134 10.58 -6.55 -8.15
C ASN A 134 9.95 -5.34 -8.86
N LYS A 135 9.66 -5.47 -10.15
CA LYS A 135 8.96 -4.45 -10.93
C LYS A 135 7.54 -4.22 -10.41
N ALA A 136 6.80 -5.28 -10.07
CA ALA A 136 5.47 -5.17 -9.49
C ALA A 136 5.51 -4.44 -8.13
N PHE A 137 6.44 -4.82 -7.27
CA PHE A 137 6.65 -4.18 -5.96
C PHE A 137 7.03 -2.70 -6.10
N TYR A 138 8.06 -2.40 -6.89
CA TYR A 138 8.54 -1.04 -7.13
C TYR A 138 7.46 -0.13 -7.71
N ASN A 139 6.68 -0.65 -8.67
CA ASN A 139 5.60 0.12 -9.29
C ASN A 139 4.50 0.45 -8.27
N CYS A 140 4.09 -0.50 -7.44
CA CYS A 140 3.12 -0.18 -6.39
C CYS A 140 3.66 0.92 -5.46
N CYS A 141 4.94 0.89 -5.06
CA CYS A 141 5.52 1.96 -4.24
C CYS A 141 5.44 3.35 -4.89
N LEU A 142 5.60 3.42 -6.22
CA LEU A 142 5.40 4.68 -6.96
C LEU A 142 3.93 5.14 -6.93
N ASP A 143 2.97 4.21 -7.10
CA ASP A 143 1.54 4.54 -7.02
C ASP A 143 1.18 5.09 -5.65
N ARG A 144 1.80 4.53 -4.60
CA ARG A 144 1.61 4.93 -3.20
C ARG A 144 2.46 6.13 -2.78
N GLN A 145 3.12 6.80 -3.73
CA GLN A 145 3.82 8.07 -3.53
C GLN A 145 4.89 8.00 -2.44
N LEU A 146 5.64 6.89 -2.38
CA LEU A 146 6.73 6.77 -1.43
C LEU A 146 7.94 7.63 -1.84
N PRO A 147 8.69 8.19 -0.87
CA PRO A 147 9.88 8.97 -1.15
C PRO A 147 11.01 8.08 -1.69
N ASP A 148 11.95 8.68 -2.42
CA ASP A 148 13.03 7.94 -3.11
C ASP A 148 13.88 7.08 -2.19
N ALA A 149 14.09 7.52 -0.94
CA ALA A 149 14.76 6.74 0.09
C ALA A 149 14.11 5.36 0.27
N CYS A 150 12.78 5.32 0.29
CA CYS A 150 12.00 4.08 0.39
C CYS A 150 11.92 3.33 -0.94
N LEU A 151 11.89 4.03 -2.08
CA LEU A 151 11.90 3.39 -3.39
C LEU A 151 13.15 2.51 -3.60
N SER A 152 14.30 2.88 -3.01
CA SER A 152 15.51 2.04 -3.01
C SER A 152 15.34 0.71 -2.28
N LYS A 153 14.36 0.62 -1.38
CA LYS A 153 13.99 -0.57 -0.60
C LYS A 153 12.82 -1.35 -1.20
N CYS A 154 12.12 -0.80 -2.20
CA CYS A 154 11.01 -1.47 -2.90
C CYS A 154 11.50 -2.52 -3.91
N ASN A 155 12.30 -3.45 -3.41
CA ASN A 155 12.88 -4.58 -4.11
C ASN A 155 13.06 -5.72 -3.09
N PHE A 156 12.75 -6.95 -3.46
CA PHE A 156 12.81 -8.10 -2.55
C PHE A 156 14.21 -8.41 -2.00
N ALA A 157 15.28 -7.98 -2.69
CA ALA A 157 16.65 -8.11 -2.20
C ALA A 157 17.04 -7.00 -1.21
N ALA A 158 16.44 -5.81 -1.32
CA ALA A 158 16.72 -4.67 -0.44
C ALA A 158 15.71 -4.55 0.73
N PHE A 159 14.54 -5.15 0.58
CA PHE A 159 13.52 -5.27 1.61
C PHE A 159 13.89 -6.43 2.53
N THR A 160 14.77 -6.18 3.49
CA THR A 160 15.29 -7.21 4.41
C THR A 160 15.07 -6.82 5.86
N LYS A 161 15.29 -7.77 6.77
CA LYS A 161 15.29 -7.52 8.22
C LYS A 161 16.19 -6.36 8.60
N GLU A 162 17.38 -6.25 7.99
CA GLU A 162 18.37 -5.22 8.29
C GLU A 162 17.84 -3.84 7.89
N SER A 163 17.25 -3.72 6.70
CA SER A 163 16.60 -2.49 6.24
C SER A 163 15.46 -2.08 7.18
N LEU A 164 14.60 -3.03 7.60
CA LEU A 164 13.52 -2.74 8.55
C LEU A 164 14.03 -2.30 9.91
N THR A 165 15.10 -2.94 10.39
CA THR A 165 15.73 -2.63 11.67
C THR A 165 16.36 -1.23 11.63
N ALA A 166 17.03 -0.88 10.53
CA ALA A 166 17.60 0.45 10.34
C ALA A 166 16.51 1.53 10.27
N MET A 167 15.40 1.28 9.56
CA MET A 167 14.23 2.17 9.55
C MET A 167 13.63 2.35 10.95
N TYR A 168 13.52 1.24 11.71
CA TYR A 168 12.98 1.23 13.06
C TYR A 168 13.78 2.13 14.01
N PHE A 169 15.10 2.00 13.99
CA PHE A 169 15.99 2.82 14.80
C PHE A 169 16.27 4.20 14.20
N ARG A 170 15.55 4.59 13.14
CA ARG A 170 15.72 5.87 12.41
C ARG A 170 17.15 6.10 11.92
N GLN A 171 17.83 5.02 11.58
CA GLN A 171 19.16 5.02 10.94
C GLN A 171 19.05 5.00 9.41
N ASP A 172 17.88 4.66 8.88
CA ASP A 172 17.58 4.74 7.45
C ASP A 172 16.81 6.04 7.13
N PRO A 173 17.09 6.71 6.00
CA PRO A 173 16.34 7.89 5.55
C PRO A 173 14.88 7.57 5.16
N CYS A 174 14.53 6.30 4.94
CA CYS A 174 13.14 5.88 4.77
C CYS A 174 12.46 5.75 6.15
N PRO A 175 11.41 6.54 6.43
CA PRO A 175 10.76 6.51 7.74
C PRO A 175 9.89 5.25 7.92
N LEU A 176 9.78 4.76 9.16
CA LEU A 176 9.08 3.51 9.49
C LEU A 176 7.57 3.53 9.17
N ASP A 177 6.94 4.70 9.16
CA ASP A 177 5.52 4.90 8.85
C ASP A 177 5.14 4.52 7.41
N THR A 178 6.11 4.47 6.50
CA THR A 178 5.96 3.97 5.12
C THR A 178 6.00 2.45 5.03
N LEU A 179 6.40 1.75 6.11
CA LEU A 179 6.55 0.29 6.09
C LEU A 179 5.25 -0.43 5.74
N LYS A 180 4.12 0.04 6.27
CA LYS A 180 2.79 -0.51 5.94
C LYS A 180 2.51 -0.48 4.43
N GLU A 181 2.99 0.56 3.74
CA GLU A 181 2.79 0.72 2.29
C GLU A 181 3.73 -0.19 1.49
N MET A 182 4.97 -0.32 1.95
CA MET A 182 5.91 -1.27 1.33
C MET A 182 5.47 -2.72 1.52
N GLN A 183 4.96 -3.08 2.70
CA GLN A 183 4.42 -4.42 2.93
C GLN A 183 3.18 -4.70 2.09
N PHE A 184 2.24 -3.76 2.03
CA PHE A 184 1.09 -3.84 1.14
C PHE A 184 1.51 -4.07 -0.32
N CYS A 185 2.48 -3.30 -0.79
CA CYS A 185 3.00 -3.42 -2.15
C CYS A 185 3.76 -4.71 -2.41
N ALA A 186 4.56 -5.20 -1.46
CA ALA A 186 5.25 -6.48 -1.61
C ALA A 186 4.25 -7.65 -1.71
N ALA A 187 3.19 -7.61 -0.89
CA ALA A 187 2.14 -8.62 -0.86
C ALA A 187 1.03 -8.43 -1.91
N GLN A 188 1.10 -7.39 -2.74
CA GLN A 188 0.09 -7.08 -3.76
C GLN A 188 -1.36 -7.02 -3.22
N GLY A 189 -1.51 -6.57 -1.97
CA GLY A 189 -2.84 -6.46 -1.32
C GLY A 189 -3.52 -7.80 -0.99
N ARG A 190 -2.78 -8.92 -0.96
CA ARG A 190 -3.33 -10.28 -0.74
C ARG A 190 -3.03 -10.84 0.65
N ASP A 191 -3.78 -11.87 1.02
CA ASP A 191 -3.60 -12.62 2.26
C ASP A 191 -2.68 -13.82 2.05
N HIS A 192 -1.55 -13.84 2.76
CA HIS A 192 -0.55 -14.91 2.71
C HIS A 192 -0.47 -15.71 4.00
N THR A 193 -1.46 -15.58 4.89
CA THR A 193 -1.45 -16.20 6.23
C THR A 193 -1.16 -17.70 6.18
N GLU A 194 -1.77 -18.44 5.23
CA GLU A 194 -1.55 -19.88 5.09
C GLU A 194 -0.09 -20.22 4.76
N CYS A 195 0.55 -19.46 3.85
CA CYS A 195 1.96 -19.63 3.53
C CYS A 195 2.83 -19.28 4.74
N CYS A 196 2.53 -18.19 5.43
CA CYS A 196 3.28 -17.75 6.61
C CYS A 196 3.27 -18.76 7.75
N VAL A 197 2.10 -19.35 8.04
CA VAL A 197 1.97 -20.40 9.07
C VAL A 197 2.87 -21.59 8.70
N ARG A 198 2.79 -22.06 7.45
CA ARG A 198 3.63 -23.17 6.96
C ARG A 198 5.12 -22.88 6.97
N ASN A 199 5.51 -21.60 6.80
CA ASN A 199 6.90 -21.16 6.84
C ASN A 199 7.33 -20.69 8.23
N GLY A 200 6.58 -21.00 9.29
CA GLY A 200 7.03 -20.81 10.68
C GLY A 200 7.08 -19.36 11.13
N VAL A 201 6.29 -18.45 10.54
CA VAL A 201 6.19 -17.06 10.99
C VAL A 201 5.65 -16.96 12.42
N THR A 202 4.86 -17.95 12.86
CA THR A 202 4.33 -18.06 14.23
C THR A 202 5.34 -18.57 15.25
N THR A 203 6.56 -18.95 14.83
CA THR A 203 7.58 -19.52 15.74
C THR A 203 8.41 -18.47 16.48
N THR A 204 8.09 -17.19 16.32
CA THR A 204 8.75 -16.10 17.04
C THR A 204 8.23 -15.98 18.47
N LEU A 205 8.89 -15.16 19.29
CA LEU A 205 8.41 -14.84 20.64
C LEU A 205 7.01 -14.18 20.63
N ALA A 206 6.65 -13.48 19.56
CA ALA A 206 5.35 -12.82 19.41
C ALA A 206 4.25 -13.76 18.89
N GLY A 207 4.60 -15.00 18.50
CA GLY A 207 3.64 -16.02 18.09
C GLY A 207 2.78 -15.62 16.89
N ASP A 208 1.49 -15.90 16.98
CA ASP A 208 0.50 -15.63 15.93
C ASP A 208 0.31 -14.14 15.62
N LYS A 209 0.77 -13.23 16.50
CA LYS A 209 0.74 -11.79 16.23
C LYS A 209 1.49 -11.44 14.94
N CYS A 210 2.51 -12.22 14.58
CA CYS A 210 3.28 -11.98 13.36
C CYS A 210 2.51 -12.28 12.08
N LEU A 211 1.40 -13.01 12.14
CA LEU A 211 0.52 -13.24 10.99
C LEU A 211 -0.17 -11.96 10.52
N LEU A 212 -0.24 -10.93 11.37
CA LEU A 212 -0.68 -9.59 10.98
C LEU A 212 0.14 -9.03 9.81
N PHE A 213 1.42 -9.43 9.68
CA PHE A 213 2.27 -9.04 8.56
C PHE A 213 1.99 -9.80 7.27
N CYS A 214 1.23 -10.89 7.32
CA CYS A 214 0.96 -11.74 6.17
C CYS A 214 -0.35 -11.38 5.46
N ASP A 215 -1.30 -10.80 6.19
CA ASP A 215 -2.55 -10.32 5.63
C ASP A 215 -2.45 -8.83 5.29
N GLN A 216 -2.21 -8.54 4.02
CA GLN A 216 -2.04 -7.18 3.51
C GLN A 216 -3.27 -6.69 2.73
N ARG A 217 -4.46 -7.24 3.00
CA ARG A 217 -5.70 -6.74 2.39
C ARG A 217 -6.03 -5.32 2.85
N ILE A 218 -6.74 -4.58 2.00
CA ILE A 218 -7.19 -3.21 2.30
C ILE A 218 -8.01 -3.20 3.60
N GLY A 219 -7.80 -2.17 4.42
CA GLY A 219 -8.50 -1.98 5.71
C GLY A 219 -7.79 -2.59 6.91
N ARG A 220 -6.75 -3.40 6.70
CA ARG A 220 -5.86 -3.90 7.76
C ARG A 220 -4.65 -2.97 7.93
N THR A 221 -4.83 -1.83 8.61
CA THR A 221 -3.68 -0.98 8.97
C THR A 221 -3.02 -1.50 10.25
N THR A 222 -1.75 -1.86 10.16
CA THR A 222 -0.97 -2.31 11.31
C THR A 222 -0.29 -1.11 11.97
N GLN A 223 -0.53 -0.92 13.27
CA GLN A 223 0.24 0.05 14.06
C GLN A 223 1.49 -0.66 14.56
N LEU A 224 2.64 -0.25 14.05
CA LEU A 224 3.91 -0.88 14.35
C LEU A 224 4.44 -0.31 15.66
N ASP A 225 4.29 -1.08 16.74
CA ASP A 225 4.88 -0.80 18.03
C ASP A 225 6.09 -1.73 18.32
N LEU A 226 6.70 -1.57 19.50
CA LEU A 226 7.82 -2.38 19.97
C LEU A 226 7.49 -3.88 20.10
N THR A 227 6.21 -4.24 20.26
CA THR A 227 5.79 -5.63 20.48
C THR A 227 5.92 -6.50 19.23
N PHE A 228 6.02 -5.88 18.06
CA PHE A 228 6.21 -6.56 16.77
C PHE A 228 7.68 -6.76 16.38
N VAL A 229 8.64 -6.21 17.11
CA VAL A 229 10.07 -6.40 16.83
C VAL A 229 10.47 -7.88 16.71
N PRO A 230 9.99 -8.82 17.56
CA PRO A 230 10.30 -10.24 17.40
C PRO A 230 9.81 -10.84 16.08
N CYS A 231 8.80 -10.25 15.43
CA CYS A 231 8.33 -10.72 14.13
C CYS A 231 9.35 -10.52 13.01
N PHE A 232 10.28 -9.57 13.17
CA PHE A 232 11.31 -9.32 12.17
C PHE A 232 12.29 -10.48 12.02
N ASP A 233 12.41 -11.36 13.03
CA ASP A 233 13.24 -12.58 12.94
C ASP A 233 12.76 -13.57 11.87
N ARG A 234 11.47 -13.51 11.51
CA ARG A 234 10.87 -14.33 10.44
C ARG A 234 10.48 -13.50 9.22
N PHE A 235 10.99 -12.29 9.09
CA PHE A 235 10.63 -11.40 8.00
C PHE A 235 10.99 -11.97 6.62
N GLU A 236 12.13 -12.64 6.49
CA GLU A 236 12.53 -13.30 5.25
C GLU A 236 11.53 -14.41 4.84
N ASN A 237 10.94 -15.11 5.81
CA ASN A 237 9.94 -16.14 5.57
C ASN A 237 8.62 -15.53 5.07
N VAL A 238 8.21 -14.39 5.66
CA VAL A 238 7.05 -13.61 5.19
C VAL A 238 7.28 -13.14 3.74
N LYS A 239 8.44 -12.53 3.50
CA LYS A 239 8.83 -12.00 2.19
C LYS A 239 8.90 -13.09 1.12
N ALA A 240 9.40 -14.27 1.45
CA ALA A 240 9.46 -15.40 0.53
C ALA A 240 8.06 -15.81 0.06
N CYS A 241 7.06 -15.78 0.95
CA CYS A 241 5.67 -16.04 0.57
C CYS A 241 5.16 -15.06 -0.49
N PHE A 242 5.42 -13.76 -0.32
CA PHE A 242 5.02 -12.73 -1.27
C PHE A 242 5.67 -12.91 -2.65
N TRP A 243 6.99 -13.19 -2.66
CA TRP A 243 7.73 -13.45 -3.90
C TRP A 243 7.21 -14.69 -4.63
N HIS A 244 6.99 -15.78 -3.89
CA HIS A 244 6.52 -17.03 -4.47
C HIS A 244 5.11 -16.92 -5.02
N ASP A 245 4.25 -16.15 -4.38
CA ASP A 245 2.89 -15.90 -4.86
C ASP A 245 2.91 -15.18 -6.22
N LEU A 246 3.70 -14.11 -6.36
CA LEU A 246 3.91 -13.40 -7.62
C LEU A 246 4.51 -14.27 -8.74
N THR A 247 5.44 -15.17 -8.41
CA THR A 247 6.08 -16.03 -9.42
C THR A 247 5.26 -17.26 -9.81
N ARG A 248 4.45 -17.80 -8.89
CA ARG A 248 3.55 -18.94 -9.16
C ARG A 248 2.31 -18.54 -9.95
N PHE A 249 1.85 -17.31 -9.79
CA PHE A 249 0.69 -16.78 -10.51
C PHE A 249 0.76 -17.01 -12.03
N TYR A 250 1.97 -16.99 -12.61
CA TYR A 250 2.21 -17.13 -14.05
C TYR A 250 2.75 -18.49 -14.50
N ARG A 251 2.81 -19.48 -13.60
CA ARG A 251 3.21 -20.86 -13.94
C ARG A 251 2.01 -21.79 -14.21
N LYS A 252 0.80 -21.24 -14.36
CA LYS A 252 -0.38 -21.99 -14.79
C LYS A 252 -0.42 -22.11 -16.30
#